data_AF-A0A357MGH3-F1
#
_entry.id   AF-A0A357MGH3-F1
#
_cell.length_a   1.000
_cell.length_b   1.000
_cell.length_c   1.000
_cell.angle_alpha   90.00
_cell.angle_beta   90.00
_cell.angle_gamma   90.00
#
_symmetry.space_group_name_H-M   'P 1'
#
loop_
_entity.id
_entity.type
_entity.pdbx_description
1 polymer ?
#
loop_
_entity_poly.entity_id
_entity_poly.type
_entity_poly.pdbx_seq_one_letter_code
_entity_poly.pdbx_strand_id
1 'polypeptide(L)'
;EFADWRVAKREGWRSFGGDEPLMGQHWYHPEGPDYVTGDRIDPARPSNLMYSDIAGERRLVALSYNVRIAPGEPMPEGFAGSQDRWHVHDMTAALHAATETRPVLGWLERGWLERDGASDGRTRLAMVHLWLIPNPMGRFAAHNPALAYLDLGLPADWARGVDLDTARGVALATPEGCEEALGGKLWVAAVPGETRRALDNACAQLADYVRKGLEEDRARLNARGKAAWARLEDELDARLTPAQTARIAAMTEHGHGGH
;
A
#
# COMPACT_ATOMS: atom_id res chain seq x y z
N GLU A 1 9.87 -0.41 21.30
CA GLU A 1 9.04 -1.52 21.83
C GLU A 1 8.47 -2.39 20.71
N PHE A 2 7.71 -1.81 19.77
CA PHE A 2 7.07 -2.54 18.66
C PHE A 2 7.99 -2.99 17.51
N ALA A 3 9.28 -3.23 17.77
CA ALA A 3 10.17 -3.79 16.75
C ALA A 3 9.78 -5.25 16.41
N ASP A 4 9.31 -6.02 17.39
CA ASP A 4 8.70 -7.34 17.21
C ASP A 4 7.18 -7.19 17.06
N TRP A 5 6.67 -7.58 15.89
CA TRP A 5 5.24 -7.52 15.57
C TRP A 5 4.37 -8.33 16.55
N ARG A 6 4.94 -9.36 17.19
CA ARG A 6 4.20 -10.14 18.20
C ARG A 6 3.90 -9.33 19.45
N VAL A 7 4.75 -8.36 19.79
CA VAL A 7 4.48 -7.40 20.87
C VAL A 7 3.27 -6.54 20.47
N ALA A 8 3.31 -5.93 19.28
CA ALA A 8 2.19 -5.12 18.80
C ALA A 8 0.86 -5.90 18.80
N LYS A 9 0.87 -7.15 18.30
CA LYS A 9 -0.32 -8.00 18.33
C LYS A 9 -0.86 -8.27 19.74
N ARG A 10 0.02 -8.52 20.72
CA ARG A 10 -0.40 -8.72 22.12
C ARG A 10 -0.95 -7.44 22.74
N GLU A 11 -0.38 -6.30 22.36
CA GLU A 11 -0.82 -4.96 22.77
C GLU A 11 -2.02 -4.45 21.96
N GLY A 12 -2.78 -5.33 21.30
CA GLY A 12 -4.06 -4.97 20.69
C GLY A 12 -4.01 -4.40 19.27
N TRP A 13 -2.83 -4.27 18.66
CA TRP A 13 -2.71 -3.86 17.26
C TRP A 13 -3.23 -4.94 16.31
N ARG A 14 -3.91 -4.50 15.24
CA ARG A 14 -4.57 -5.37 14.26
C ARG A 14 -4.07 -5.02 12.86
N SER A 15 -3.65 -6.03 12.11
CA SER A 15 -3.33 -5.88 10.69
C SER A 15 -4.59 -5.55 9.90
N PHE A 16 -4.47 -4.70 8.89
CA PHE A 16 -5.47 -4.49 7.85
C PHE A 16 -4.78 -4.43 6.50
N GLY A 17 -5.44 -4.95 5.47
CA GLY A 17 -4.82 -5.15 4.17
C GLY A 17 -3.76 -6.26 4.15
N GLY A 18 -3.20 -6.49 2.96
CA GLY A 18 -1.99 -7.31 2.78
C GLY A 18 -0.72 -6.51 3.06
N ASP A 19 0.44 -7.11 2.83
CA ASP A 19 1.66 -6.32 2.64
C ASP A 19 1.52 -5.60 1.29
N GLU A 20 1.28 -4.30 1.34
CA GLU A 20 1.07 -3.54 0.10
C GLU A 20 2.43 -3.33 -0.56
N PRO A 21 2.59 -3.65 -1.87
CA PRO A 21 3.88 -3.59 -2.51
C PRO A 21 4.54 -2.22 -2.31
N LEU A 22 5.75 -2.24 -1.75
CA LEU A 22 6.58 -1.07 -1.44
C LEU A 22 6.09 -0.21 -0.26
N MET A 23 5.07 -0.66 0.47
CA MET A 23 4.54 0.04 1.65
C MET A 23 4.59 -0.80 2.93
N GLY A 24 4.52 -2.13 2.85
CA GLY A 24 4.41 -2.96 4.05
C GLY A 24 2.94 -3.22 4.40
N GLN A 25 2.74 -4.16 5.33
CA GLN A 25 1.46 -4.40 5.97
C GLN A 25 1.21 -3.38 7.07
N HIS A 26 0.05 -2.72 7.01
CA HIS A 26 -0.38 -1.75 8.01
C HIS A 26 -1.09 -2.40 9.18
N TRP A 27 -0.84 -1.87 10.37
CA TRP A 27 -1.44 -2.31 11.63
C TRP A 27 -1.99 -1.10 12.37
N TYR A 28 -3.26 -1.13 12.76
CA TYR A 28 -3.92 -0.08 13.53
C TYR A 28 -4.21 -0.53 14.96
N HIS A 29 -4.34 0.41 15.88
CA HIS A 29 -4.84 0.16 17.23
C HIS A 29 -6.25 0.77 17.37
N PRO A 30 -7.27 0.04 17.89
CA PRO A 30 -8.62 0.58 18.05
C PRO A 30 -8.72 1.84 18.94
N GLU A 31 -7.79 1.98 19.89
CA GLU A 31 -7.65 3.17 20.76
C GLU A 31 -6.49 4.08 20.30
N GLY A 32 -6.07 3.93 19.03
CA GLY A 32 -5.06 4.77 18.40
C GLY A 32 -5.53 6.22 18.24
N PRO A 33 -4.61 7.14 17.91
CA PRO A 33 -4.97 8.53 17.68
C PRO A 33 -5.83 8.68 16.40
N ASP A 34 -6.89 9.47 16.50
CA ASP A 34 -7.76 9.88 15.39
C ASP A 34 -7.58 11.39 15.14
N TYR A 35 -6.49 11.75 14.47
CA TYR A 35 -6.16 13.14 14.21
C TYR A 35 -7.09 13.75 13.16
N VAL A 36 -7.47 15.02 13.35
CA VAL A 36 -8.20 15.84 12.38
C VAL A 36 -7.42 17.10 12.01
N THR A 37 -7.80 17.75 10.92
CA THR A 37 -7.20 19.04 10.51
C THR A 37 -7.16 20.04 11.67
N GLY A 38 -5.95 20.55 11.97
CA GLY A 38 -5.71 21.50 13.06
C GLY A 38 -5.18 20.86 14.35
N ASP A 39 -5.21 19.54 14.47
CA ASP A 39 -4.58 18.84 15.58
C ASP A 39 -3.06 18.91 15.51
N ARG A 40 -2.42 18.93 16.68
CA ARG A 40 -0.98 18.73 16.80
C ARG A 40 -0.68 17.24 16.80
N ILE A 41 0.04 16.77 15.79
CA ILE A 41 0.50 15.38 15.69
C ILE A 41 1.56 15.11 16.79
N ASP A 42 1.37 14.03 17.56
CA ASP A 42 2.36 13.53 18.51
C ASP A 42 3.23 12.45 17.84
N PRO A 43 4.53 12.70 17.60
CA PRO A 43 5.42 11.72 16.97
C PRO A 43 5.65 10.44 17.79
N ALA A 44 5.25 10.41 19.07
CA ALA A 44 5.29 9.20 19.88
C ALA A 44 4.03 8.33 19.71
N ARG A 45 2.99 8.85 19.06
CA ARG A 45 1.69 8.18 18.86
C ARG A 45 1.37 8.10 17.37
N PRO A 46 1.91 7.10 16.66
CA PRO A 46 1.57 6.86 15.25
C PRO A 46 0.13 6.34 15.12
N SER A 47 -0.49 6.62 13.99
CA SER A 47 -1.80 6.04 13.63
C SER A 47 -1.65 4.57 13.25
N ASN A 48 -0.57 4.21 12.54
CA ASN A 48 -0.29 2.82 12.18
C ASN A 48 1.19 2.45 12.37
N LEU A 49 1.40 1.17 12.64
CA LEU A 49 2.67 0.49 12.50
C LEU A 49 2.72 -0.20 11.13
N MET A 50 3.87 -0.17 10.47
CA MET A 50 4.05 -0.80 9.16
C MET A 50 5.13 -1.86 9.25
N TYR A 51 4.78 -3.10 8.93
CA TYR A 51 5.70 -4.24 8.94
C TYR A 51 5.86 -4.80 7.55
N SER A 52 7.06 -5.26 7.20
CA SER A 52 7.28 -6.01 5.98
C SER A 52 8.26 -7.14 6.25
N ASP A 53 8.21 -8.18 5.42
CA ASP A 53 9.15 -9.28 5.48
C ASP A 53 10.47 -8.84 4.83
N ILE A 54 11.58 -9.02 5.56
CA ILE A 54 12.93 -8.71 5.12
C ILE A 54 13.75 -9.99 5.28
N ALA A 55 14.13 -10.60 4.16
CA ALA A 55 14.80 -11.90 4.12
C ALA A 55 14.08 -12.97 4.96
N GLY A 56 12.75 -13.01 4.87
CA GLY A 56 11.89 -13.95 5.60
C GLY A 56 11.65 -13.61 7.08
N GLU A 57 12.12 -12.45 7.56
CA GLU A 57 11.83 -11.97 8.90
C GLU A 57 10.93 -10.72 8.87
N ARG A 58 9.78 -10.80 9.53
CA ARG A 58 8.87 -9.66 9.68
C ARG A 58 9.45 -8.59 10.59
N ARG A 59 9.67 -7.39 10.06
CA ARG A 59 10.28 -6.26 10.77
C ARG A 59 9.44 -4.99 10.67
N LEU A 60 9.49 -4.16 11.71
CA LEU A 60 8.91 -2.82 11.66
C LEU A 60 9.75 -1.95 10.70
N VAL A 61 9.14 -1.50 9.61
CA VAL A 61 9.83 -0.75 8.54
C VAL A 61 9.44 0.72 8.48
N ALA A 62 8.23 1.06 8.94
CA ALA A 62 7.75 2.43 8.99
C ALA A 62 6.68 2.63 10.07
N LEU A 63 6.39 3.90 10.31
CA LEU A 63 5.23 4.38 11.04
C LEU A 63 4.39 5.22 10.07
N SER A 64 3.07 5.25 10.23
CA SER A 64 2.23 6.21 9.51
C SER A 64 1.39 7.06 10.44
N TYR A 65 1.12 8.29 9.99
CA TYR A 65 0.27 9.25 10.66
C TYR A 65 -0.85 9.62 9.70
N ASN A 66 -2.07 9.50 10.20
CA ASN A 66 -3.27 9.70 9.43
C ASN A 66 -4.04 10.88 10.02
N VAL A 67 -4.46 11.79 9.17
CA VAL A 67 -5.28 12.93 9.55
C VAL A 67 -6.54 12.90 8.68
N ARG A 68 -7.72 12.86 9.31
CA ARG A 68 -8.98 13.00 8.59
C ARG A 68 -9.14 14.44 8.11
N ILE A 69 -9.47 14.60 6.83
CA ILE A 69 -9.66 15.90 6.19
C ILE A 69 -10.99 15.92 5.40
N ALA A 70 -11.61 17.09 5.32
CA ALA A 70 -12.75 17.33 4.44
C ALA A 70 -12.27 17.70 3.02
N PRO A 71 -13.10 17.51 1.98
CA PRO A 71 -12.80 18.02 0.66
C PRO A 71 -12.52 19.54 0.68
N GLY A 72 -11.34 19.95 0.22
CA GLY A 72 -10.92 21.35 0.16
C GLY A 72 -10.21 21.87 1.41
N GLU A 73 -10.11 21.08 2.48
CA GLU A 73 -9.20 21.41 3.59
C GLU A 73 -7.73 21.32 3.12
N PRO A 74 -6.85 22.18 3.64
CA PRO A 74 -5.42 22.12 3.34
C PRO A 74 -4.81 20.82 3.85
N MET A 75 -3.66 20.42 3.29
CA MET A 75 -2.88 19.33 3.87
C MET A 75 -2.46 19.69 5.31
N PRO A 76 -2.43 18.71 6.24
CA PRO A 76 -2.06 18.97 7.62
C PRO A 76 -0.66 19.56 7.74
N GLU A 77 -0.46 20.41 8.73
CA GLU A 77 0.90 20.74 9.16
C GLU A 77 1.52 19.47 9.76
N GLY A 78 2.63 19.01 9.18
CA GLY A 78 3.34 17.83 9.66
C GLY A 78 4.30 18.16 10.81
N PHE A 79 5.26 17.27 11.04
CA PHE A 79 6.24 17.40 12.13
C PHE A 79 7.68 17.54 11.61
N ALA A 80 7.91 17.40 10.31
CA ALA A 80 9.20 17.63 9.64
C ALA A 80 9.15 18.76 8.60
N GLY A 81 8.05 19.53 8.55
CA GLY A 81 7.89 20.68 7.68
C GLY A 81 7.82 20.27 6.21
N SER A 82 8.61 20.93 5.35
CA SER A 82 8.60 20.66 3.90
C SER A 82 9.13 19.28 3.50
N GLN A 83 9.64 18.50 4.46
CA GLN A 83 10.05 17.12 4.21
C GLN A 83 8.86 16.15 4.25
N ASP A 84 7.78 16.49 4.95
CA ASP A 84 6.58 15.67 5.02
C ASP A 84 5.96 15.53 3.62
N ARG A 85 5.77 14.30 3.16
CA ARG A 85 5.12 14.01 1.87
C ARG A 85 3.77 13.37 2.12
N TRP A 86 2.78 14.23 2.35
CA TRP A 86 1.39 13.81 2.47
C TRP A 86 0.88 13.25 1.14
N HIS A 87 0.10 12.18 1.23
CA HIS A 87 -0.74 11.65 0.16
C HIS A 87 -2.15 11.41 0.72
N VAL A 88 -3.15 11.31 -0.14
CA VAL A 88 -4.55 11.25 0.29
C VAL A 88 -5.24 9.99 -0.22
N HIS A 89 -5.90 9.30 0.70
CA HIS A 89 -6.82 8.20 0.41
C HIS A 89 -8.26 8.69 0.54
N ASP A 90 -9.07 8.48 -0.51
CA ASP A 90 -10.51 8.76 -0.48
C ASP A 90 -11.25 7.49 -0.04
N MET A 91 -11.44 7.36 1.29
CA MET A 91 -12.03 6.16 1.88
C MET A 91 -13.49 5.96 1.44
N THR A 92 -14.21 7.05 1.12
CA THR A 92 -15.57 6.95 0.57
C THR A 92 -15.56 6.38 -0.84
N ALA A 93 -14.67 6.86 -1.72
CA ALA A 93 -14.53 6.33 -3.07
C ALA A 93 -14.12 4.85 -3.05
N ALA A 94 -13.14 4.50 -2.22
CA ALA A 94 -12.67 3.13 -2.02
C ALA A 94 -13.81 2.20 -1.53
N LEU A 95 -14.56 2.62 -0.52
CA LEU A 95 -15.67 1.83 0.00
C LEU A 95 -16.80 1.67 -1.02
N HIS A 96 -17.17 2.75 -1.70
CA HIS A 96 -18.19 2.70 -2.74
C HIS A 96 -17.80 1.69 -3.83
N ALA A 97 -16.54 1.73 -4.29
CA ALA A 97 -16.02 0.79 -5.28
C ALA A 97 -16.04 -0.66 -4.78
N ALA A 98 -15.69 -0.92 -3.52
CA ALA A 98 -15.65 -2.27 -2.95
C ALA A 98 -17.04 -2.89 -2.69
N THR A 99 -18.07 -2.07 -2.53
CA THR A 99 -19.42 -2.49 -2.10
C THR A 99 -20.51 -2.35 -3.15
N GLU A 100 -20.27 -1.63 -4.26
CA GLU A 100 -21.23 -1.37 -5.33
C GLU A 100 -21.96 -2.64 -5.82
N THR A 101 -21.23 -3.74 -5.97
CA THR A 101 -21.79 -5.02 -6.44
C THR A 101 -22.10 -6.00 -5.30
N ARG A 102 -22.03 -5.57 -4.03
CA ARG A 102 -22.14 -6.41 -2.83
C ARG A 102 -23.09 -5.76 -1.79
N PRO A 103 -24.40 -5.74 -2.05
CA PRO A 103 -25.38 -4.97 -1.26
C PRO A 103 -25.47 -5.37 0.22
N VAL A 104 -25.14 -6.63 0.56
CA VAL A 104 -25.14 -7.12 1.95
C VAL A 104 -23.92 -6.64 2.75
N LEU A 105 -22.74 -6.55 2.11
CA LEU A 105 -21.52 -6.00 2.73
C LEU A 105 -21.62 -4.47 2.87
N GLY A 106 -22.15 -3.79 1.85
CA GLY A 106 -22.43 -2.35 1.93
C GLY A 106 -23.44 -1.97 3.03
N TRP A 107 -24.29 -2.90 3.50
CA TRP A 107 -25.19 -2.66 4.64
C TRP A 107 -24.48 -2.71 6.01
N LEU A 108 -23.50 -3.60 6.19
CA LEU A 108 -22.74 -3.71 7.44
C LEU A 108 -21.71 -2.58 7.62
N GLU A 109 -21.17 -2.05 6.51
CA GLU A 109 -20.11 -1.03 6.54
C GLU A 109 -20.62 0.41 6.54
N ARG A 110 -21.85 0.67 6.07
CA ARG A 110 -22.54 1.97 6.26
C ARG A 110 -22.62 2.37 7.74
N GLY A 111 -22.73 1.40 8.65
CA GLY A 111 -22.69 1.64 10.09
C GLY A 111 -21.34 2.15 10.62
N TRP A 112 -20.24 2.00 9.86
CA TRP A 112 -18.91 2.51 10.22
C TRP A 112 -18.72 3.97 9.76
N LEU A 113 -19.17 4.32 8.56
CA LEU A 113 -19.24 5.71 8.09
C LEU A 113 -20.22 6.57 8.91
N GLU A 114 -21.37 6.00 9.27
CA GLU A 114 -22.40 6.69 10.04
C GLU A 114 -22.03 6.89 11.52
N ARG A 115 -21.05 6.15 12.07
CA ARG A 115 -20.67 6.28 13.49
C ARG A 115 -19.61 7.35 13.78
N ASP A 116 -18.58 7.53 12.95
CA ASP A 116 -17.44 8.37 13.36
C ASP A 116 -16.88 9.35 12.29
N GLY A 117 -17.26 9.24 10.99
CA GLY A 117 -16.72 10.11 9.92
C GLY A 117 -17.74 10.95 9.15
N ALA A 118 -19.02 10.58 9.17
CA ALA A 118 -20.06 11.28 8.40
C ALA A 118 -20.59 12.56 9.07
N SER A 119 -20.39 12.75 10.38
CA SER A 119 -20.98 13.89 11.10
C SER A 119 -20.28 15.23 10.84
N ASP A 120 -18.98 15.22 10.50
CA ASP A 120 -18.17 16.43 10.26
C ASP A 120 -17.71 16.59 8.80
N GLY A 121 -18.04 15.64 7.92
CA GLY A 121 -17.71 15.67 6.50
C GLY A 121 -16.26 15.30 6.15
N ARG A 122 -15.46 14.82 7.12
CA ARG A 122 -14.05 14.46 6.90
C ARG A 122 -13.89 13.00 6.50
N THR A 123 -14.19 12.73 5.24
CA THR A 123 -14.19 11.37 4.68
C THR A 123 -12.88 10.96 3.98
N ARG A 124 -11.92 11.89 3.87
CA ARG A 124 -10.60 11.64 3.27
C ARG A 124 -9.54 11.49 4.35
N LEU A 125 -8.51 10.72 4.04
CA LEU A 125 -7.40 10.46 4.94
C LEU A 125 -6.12 10.99 4.32
N ALA A 126 -5.59 12.09 4.86
CA ALA A 126 -4.23 12.51 4.56
C ALA A 126 -3.27 11.64 5.37
N MET A 127 -2.31 11.01 4.70
CA MET A 127 -1.37 10.08 5.31
C MET A 127 0.06 10.47 4.97
N VAL A 128 0.95 10.35 5.96
CA VAL A 128 2.40 10.47 5.77
C VAL A 128 3.09 9.25 6.38
N HIS A 129 4.07 8.73 5.66
CA HIS A 129 4.92 7.65 6.11
C HIS A 129 6.19 8.19 6.73
N LEU A 130 6.67 7.54 7.79
CA LEU A 130 7.98 7.76 8.39
C LEU A 130 8.76 6.45 8.30
N TRP A 131 9.63 6.36 7.29
CA TRP A 131 10.48 5.19 7.09
C TRP A 131 11.56 5.10 8.18
N LEU A 132 11.64 3.92 8.80
CA LEU A 132 12.65 3.57 9.81
C LEU A 132 13.86 2.86 9.20
N ILE A 133 13.74 2.42 7.96
CA ILE A 133 14.81 1.86 7.13
C ILE A 133 15.19 2.87 6.02
N PRO A 134 16.37 2.74 5.38
CA PRO A 134 16.73 3.57 4.24
C PRO A 134 15.67 3.52 3.14
N ASN A 135 15.32 4.68 2.59
CA ASN A 135 14.42 4.82 1.46
C ASN A 135 15.08 5.75 0.41
N PRO A 136 15.38 5.28 -0.82
CA PRO A 136 16.00 6.10 -1.85
C PRO A 136 15.10 7.26 -2.35
N MET A 137 13.80 7.22 -2.07
CA MET A 137 12.85 8.29 -2.39
C MET A 137 12.72 9.33 -1.26
N GLY A 138 13.39 9.10 -0.12
CA GLY A 138 13.36 9.98 1.04
C GLY A 138 12.57 9.40 2.22
N ARG A 139 12.88 9.88 3.42
CA ARG A 139 12.37 9.35 4.69
C ARG A 139 10.85 9.43 4.85
N PHE A 140 10.21 10.34 4.11
CA PHE A 140 8.77 10.60 4.18
C PHE A 140 8.00 10.24 2.92
N ALA A 141 8.66 9.63 1.92
CA ALA A 141 7.98 9.28 0.67
C ALA A 141 6.85 8.27 0.92
N ALA A 142 5.78 8.33 0.10
CA ALA A 142 4.67 7.40 0.19
C ALA A 142 5.11 5.93 0.01
N HIS A 143 6.08 5.68 -0.86
CA HIS A 143 6.55 4.33 -1.17
C HIS A 143 8.04 4.17 -0.82
N ASN A 144 8.46 2.94 -0.51
CA ASN A 144 9.86 2.55 -0.38
C ASN A 144 10.22 1.41 -1.34
N PRO A 145 10.82 1.72 -2.50
CA PRO A 145 11.18 0.69 -3.48
C PRO A 145 12.24 -0.28 -2.96
N ALA A 146 12.96 0.03 -1.88
CA ALA A 146 13.95 -0.87 -1.30
C ALA A 146 13.35 -2.12 -0.64
N LEU A 147 12.06 -2.10 -0.25
CA LEU A 147 11.41 -3.24 0.40
C LEU A 147 11.44 -4.50 -0.49
N ALA A 148 11.11 -4.37 -1.78
CA ALA A 148 11.11 -5.49 -2.72
C ALA A 148 12.47 -6.20 -2.81
N TYR A 149 13.56 -5.45 -2.71
CA TYR A 149 14.92 -6.00 -2.76
C TYR A 149 15.30 -6.62 -1.41
N LEU A 150 14.98 -5.95 -0.31
CA LEU A 150 15.26 -6.43 1.04
C LEU A 150 14.53 -7.73 1.38
N ASP A 151 13.28 -7.88 0.94
CA ASP A 151 12.53 -9.12 1.12
C ASP A 151 13.21 -10.31 0.41
N LEU A 152 13.74 -10.07 -0.80
CA LEU A 152 14.53 -11.03 -1.56
C LEU A 152 15.96 -11.25 -1.00
N GLY A 153 16.32 -10.62 0.12
CA GLY A 153 17.65 -10.70 0.71
C GLY A 153 18.74 -9.95 -0.06
N LEU A 154 18.35 -9.05 -0.97
CA LEU A 154 19.27 -8.24 -1.78
C LEU A 154 19.63 -6.92 -1.08
N PRO A 155 20.75 -6.27 -1.45
CA PRO A 155 21.13 -4.99 -0.88
C PRO A 155 20.12 -3.88 -1.22
N ALA A 156 19.74 -3.05 -0.23
CA ALA A 156 18.82 -1.93 -0.43
C ALA A 156 19.27 -0.93 -1.52
N ASP A 157 20.59 -0.76 -1.71
CA ASP A 157 21.16 0.09 -2.76
C ASP A 157 20.83 -0.37 -4.20
N TRP A 158 20.28 -1.57 -4.36
CA TRP A 158 19.77 -2.02 -5.65
C TRP A 158 18.54 -1.26 -6.12
N ALA A 159 17.78 -0.69 -5.18
CA ALA A 159 16.64 0.18 -5.46
C ALA A 159 17.05 1.63 -5.80
N ARG A 160 18.33 1.98 -5.77
CA ARG A 160 18.76 3.36 -6.02
C ARG A 160 18.50 3.75 -7.48
N GLY A 161 17.65 4.76 -7.68
CA GLY A 161 17.31 5.31 -9.00
C GLY A 161 16.35 4.44 -9.83
N VAL A 162 15.72 3.43 -9.22
CA VAL A 162 14.67 2.65 -9.88
C VAL A 162 13.34 3.39 -9.79
N ASP A 163 12.51 3.26 -10.84
CA ASP A 163 11.12 3.71 -10.80
C ASP A 163 10.24 2.71 -10.03
N LEU A 164 9.03 3.14 -9.63
CA LEU A 164 8.12 2.31 -8.83
C LEU A 164 7.69 1.05 -9.58
N ASP A 165 7.50 1.12 -10.90
CA ASP A 165 7.07 -0.02 -11.72
C ASP A 165 8.15 -1.11 -11.77
N THR A 166 9.41 -0.70 -11.87
CA THR A 166 10.55 -1.61 -11.74
C THR A 166 10.54 -2.30 -10.39
N ALA A 167 10.37 -1.55 -9.30
CA ALA A 167 10.35 -2.11 -7.94
C ALA A 167 9.13 -3.02 -7.70
N ARG A 168 7.94 -2.68 -8.20
CA ARG A 168 6.74 -3.54 -8.17
C ARG A 168 6.95 -4.82 -8.96
N GLY A 169 7.60 -4.73 -10.11
CA GLY A 169 7.99 -5.88 -10.90
C GLY A 169 8.98 -6.80 -10.18
N VAL A 170 9.96 -6.24 -9.49
CA VAL A 170 10.87 -7.01 -8.60
C VAL A 170 10.08 -7.66 -7.46
N ALA A 171 9.13 -6.94 -6.86
CA ALA A 171 8.30 -7.46 -5.78
C ALA A 171 7.51 -8.73 -6.20
N LEU A 172 7.16 -8.90 -7.48
CA LEU A 172 6.50 -10.14 -7.95
C LEU A 172 7.31 -11.41 -7.63
N ALA A 173 8.64 -11.31 -7.53
CA ALA A 173 9.50 -12.44 -7.22
C ALA A 173 9.47 -12.86 -5.74
N THR A 174 8.94 -12.04 -4.84
CA THR A 174 8.84 -12.36 -3.40
C THR A 174 7.87 -13.52 -3.16
N PRO A 175 7.85 -14.11 -1.94
CA PRO A 175 6.94 -15.22 -1.64
C PRO A 175 5.45 -14.89 -1.82
N GLU A 176 5.03 -13.69 -1.39
CA GLU A 176 3.61 -13.24 -1.44
C GLU A 176 3.34 -12.21 -2.55
N GLY A 177 4.35 -11.79 -3.31
CA GLY A 177 4.28 -10.64 -4.22
C GLY A 177 3.17 -10.67 -5.28
N CYS A 178 2.78 -11.85 -5.79
CA CYS A 178 1.63 -11.94 -6.70
C CYS A 178 0.29 -11.77 -5.99
N GLU A 179 0.15 -12.31 -4.77
CA GLU A 179 -1.06 -12.11 -3.97
C GLU A 179 -1.19 -10.65 -3.55
N GLU A 180 -0.09 -10.01 -3.18
CA GLU A 180 -0.03 -8.58 -2.82
C GLU A 180 -0.34 -7.68 -4.03
N ALA A 181 0.21 -8.00 -5.21
CA ALA A 181 0.00 -7.20 -6.42
C ALA A 181 -1.44 -7.26 -6.95
N LEU A 182 -2.13 -8.39 -6.78
CA LEU A 182 -3.42 -8.68 -7.41
C LEU A 182 -4.59 -8.84 -6.42
N GLY A 183 -4.40 -9.51 -5.29
CA GLY A 183 -5.46 -10.06 -4.44
C GLY A 183 -6.53 -9.05 -4.05
N GLY A 184 -6.12 -7.93 -3.44
CA GLY A 184 -7.01 -6.85 -3.04
C GLY A 184 -7.74 -6.22 -4.24
N LYS A 185 -7.00 -5.93 -5.32
CA LYS A 185 -7.54 -5.31 -6.54
C LYS A 185 -8.61 -6.18 -7.20
N LEU A 186 -8.32 -7.47 -7.38
CA LEU A 186 -9.25 -8.41 -8.02
C LEU A 186 -10.47 -8.68 -7.13
N TRP A 187 -10.29 -8.67 -5.80
CA TRP A 187 -11.41 -8.74 -4.88
C TRP A 187 -12.31 -7.51 -4.99
N VAL A 188 -11.77 -6.29 -4.96
CA VAL A 188 -12.55 -5.04 -5.10
C VAL A 188 -13.28 -4.99 -6.45
N ALA A 189 -12.61 -5.36 -7.53
CA ALA A 189 -13.22 -5.38 -8.86
C ALA A 189 -14.31 -6.46 -9.04
N ALA A 190 -14.49 -7.37 -8.07
CA ALA A 190 -15.36 -8.54 -8.19
C ALA A 190 -15.04 -9.37 -9.45
N VAL A 191 -13.76 -9.63 -9.67
CA VAL A 191 -13.28 -10.37 -10.85
C VAL A 191 -13.74 -11.84 -10.79
N PRO A 192 -14.34 -12.39 -11.86
CA PRO A 192 -14.78 -13.78 -11.90
C PRO A 192 -13.63 -14.76 -11.64
N GLY A 193 -13.94 -15.92 -11.06
CA GLY A 193 -12.91 -16.90 -10.67
C GLY A 193 -12.05 -17.42 -11.84
N GLU A 194 -12.60 -17.50 -13.05
CA GLU A 194 -11.82 -17.88 -14.24
C GLU A 194 -10.80 -16.81 -14.63
N THR A 195 -11.23 -15.55 -14.75
CA THR A 195 -10.35 -14.42 -15.02
C THR A 195 -9.29 -14.26 -13.93
N ARG A 196 -9.68 -14.43 -12.66
CA ARG A 196 -8.74 -14.40 -11.53
C ARG A 196 -7.66 -15.47 -11.66
N ARG A 197 -8.03 -16.74 -11.89
CA ARG A 197 -7.04 -17.81 -12.08
C ARG A 197 -6.10 -17.54 -13.26
N ALA A 198 -6.61 -16.96 -14.34
CA ALA A 198 -5.77 -16.61 -15.49
C ALA A 198 -4.75 -15.52 -15.15
N LEU A 199 -5.16 -14.49 -14.40
CA LEU A 199 -4.27 -13.43 -13.91
C LEU A 199 -3.25 -13.95 -12.89
N ASP A 200 -3.68 -14.80 -11.96
CA ASP A 200 -2.79 -15.43 -10.97
C ASP A 200 -1.71 -16.27 -11.68
N ASN A 201 -2.10 -17.06 -12.69
CA ASN A 201 -1.16 -17.85 -13.50
C ASN A 201 -0.20 -16.97 -14.31
N ALA A 202 -0.68 -15.88 -14.89
CA ALA A 202 0.16 -14.93 -15.62
C ALA A 202 1.18 -14.28 -14.68
N CYS A 203 0.73 -13.84 -13.49
CA CYS A 203 1.63 -13.28 -12.48
C CYS A 203 2.69 -14.29 -12.04
N ALA A 204 2.31 -15.53 -11.78
CA ALA A 204 3.26 -16.58 -11.38
C ALA A 204 4.37 -16.80 -12.44
N GLN A 205 4.03 -16.80 -13.73
CA GLN A 205 5.02 -16.89 -14.80
C GLN A 205 5.96 -15.69 -14.86
N LEU A 206 5.44 -14.48 -14.59
CA LEU A 206 6.22 -13.25 -14.53
C LEU A 206 7.13 -13.22 -13.29
N ALA A 207 6.64 -13.68 -12.15
CA ALA A 207 7.44 -13.88 -10.94
C ALA A 207 8.63 -14.81 -11.21
N ASP A 208 8.39 -15.95 -11.86
CA ASP A 208 9.47 -16.88 -12.25
C ASP A 208 10.45 -16.27 -13.25
N TYR A 209 9.97 -15.42 -14.16
CA TYR A 209 10.83 -14.67 -15.08
C TYR A 209 11.75 -13.68 -14.36
N VAL A 210 11.26 -13.02 -13.31
CA VAL A 210 12.04 -12.10 -12.47
C VAL A 210 13.00 -12.87 -11.57
N ARG A 211 12.58 -14.00 -10.97
CA ARG A 211 13.43 -14.85 -10.11
C ARG A 211 14.69 -15.36 -10.84
N LYS A 212 14.60 -15.66 -12.13
CA LYS A 212 15.77 -15.99 -12.97
C LYS A 212 16.83 -14.87 -13.02
N GLY A 213 16.43 -13.63 -12.74
CA GLY A 213 17.34 -12.48 -12.63
C GLY A 213 18.05 -12.35 -11.28
N LEU A 214 17.65 -13.11 -10.25
CA LEU A 214 18.26 -13.03 -8.92
C LEU A 214 19.71 -13.55 -8.89
N GLU A 215 20.03 -14.47 -9.80
CA GLU A 215 21.39 -15.00 -9.99
C GLU A 215 22.24 -14.10 -10.90
N GLU A 216 21.64 -13.05 -11.48
CA GLU A 216 22.28 -12.10 -12.38
C GLU A 216 22.71 -10.82 -11.63
N ASP A 217 23.10 -9.78 -12.38
CA ASP A 217 23.42 -8.47 -11.80
C ASP A 217 22.17 -7.58 -11.60
N ARG A 218 22.36 -6.50 -10.82
CA ARG A 218 21.33 -5.49 -10.54
C ARG A 218 20.63 -4.97 -11.80
N ALA A 219 21.39 -4.69 -12.87
CA ALA A 219 20.82 -4.08 -14.06
C ALA A 219 19.86 -5.03 -14.76
N ARG A 220 20.21 -6.32 -14.84
CA ARG A 220 19.34 -7.33 -15.42
C ARG A 220 18.12 -7.64 -14.58
N LEU A 221 18.26 -7.76 -13.25
CA LEU A 221 17.10 -7.93 -12.36
C LEU A 221 16.11 -6.78 -12.54
N ASN A 222 16.59 -5.54 -12.54
CA ASN A 222 15.76 -4.35 -12.71
C ASN A 222 15.08 -4.33 -14.09
N ALA A 223 15.80 -4.67 -15.15
CA ALA A 223 15.23 -4.77 -16.50
C ALA A 223 14.11 -5.83 -16.57
N ARG A 224 14.32 -7.00 -15.93
CA ARG A 224 13.31 -8.05 -15.83
C ARG A 224 12.10 -7.62 -15.02
N GLY A 225 12.32 -6.98 -13.87
CA GLY A 225 11.25 -6.42 -13.04
C GLY A 225 10.38 -5.46 -13.83
N LYS A 226 11.00 -4.47 -14.49
CA LYS A 226 10.27 -3.50 -15.33
C LYS A 226 9.46 -4.17 -16.43
N ALA A 227 10.05 -5.12 -17.16
CA ALA A 227 9.36 -5.85 -18.22
C ALA A 227 8.21 -6.71 -17.68
N ALA A 228 8.40 -7.34 -16.51
CA ALA A 228 7.38 -8.15 -15.86
C ALA A 228 6.19 -7.31 -15.40
N TRP A 229 6.43 -6.14 -14.81
CA TRP A 229 5.36 -5.25 -14.38
C TRP A 229 4.52 -4.75 -15.56
N ALA A 230 5.17 -4.22 -16.60
CA ALA A 230 4.47 -3.77 -17.81
C ALA A 230 3.63 -4.90 -18.43
N ARG A 231 4.15 -6.14 -18.43
CA ARG A 231 3.41 -7.29 -18.95
C ARG A 231 2.22 -7.68 -18.06
N LEU A 232 2.33 -7.52 -16.74
CA LEU A 232 1.20 -7.74 -15.84
C LEU A 232 0.10 -6.70 -16.06
N GLU A 233 0.47 -5.44 -16.28
CA GLU A 233 -0.49 -4.37 -16.64
C GLU A 233 -1.21 -4.68 -17.96
N ASP A 234 -0.48 -5.12 -19.00
CA ASP A 234 -1.09 -5.59 -20.26
C ASP A 234 -2.10 -6.73 -20.03
N GLU A 235 -1.80 -7.68 -19.15
CA GLU A 235 -2.70 -8.80 -18.84
C GLU A 235 -3.94 -8.34 -18.06
N LEU A 236 -3.81 -7.34 -17.17
CA LEU A 236 -4.94 -6.72 -16.49
C LEU A 236 -5.84 -5.99 -17.49
N ASP A 237 -5.26 -5.14 -18.34
CA ASP A 237 -6.01 -4.36 -19.34
C ASP A 237 -6.72 -5.24 -20.37
N ALA A 238 -6.10 -6.35 -20.77
CA ALA A 238 -6.70 -7.29 -21.71
C ALA A 238 -7.89 -8.08 -21.12
N ARG A 239 -7.98 -8.20 -19.79
CA ARG A 239 -8.91 -9.13 -19.12
C ARG A 239 -9.96 -8.45 -18.26
N LEU A 240 -9.68 -7.24 -17.80
CA LEU A 240 -10.60 -6.46 -16.98
C LEU A 240 -11.51 -5.61 -17.87
N THR A 241 -12.77 -5.54 -17.48
CA THR A 241 -13.72 -4.61 -18.09
C THR A 241 -13.44 -3.18 -17.61
N PRO A 242 -13.87 -2.15 -18.37
CA PRO A 242 -13.71 -0.75 -17.94
C PRO A 242 -14.28 -0.47 -16.54
N ALA A 243 -15.40 -1.11 -16.17
CA ALA A 243 -16.00 -0.99 -14.84
C ALA A 243 -15.12 -1.60 -13.73
N GLN A 244 -14.47 -2.73 -14.01
CA GLN A 244 -13.53 -3.35 -13.07
C GLN A 244 -12.27 -2.50 -12.88
N THR A 245 -11.72 -1.98 -13.98
CA THR A 245 -10.58 -1.06 -13.95
C THR A 245 -10.91 0.21 -13.16
N ALA A 246 -12.10 0.79 -13.37
CA ALA A 246 -12.55 1.95 -12.62
C ALA A 246 -12.67 1.68 -11.11
N ARG A 247 -13.17 0.49 -10.70
CA ARG A 247 -13.22 0.10 -9.29
C ARG A 247 -11.83 -0.06 -8.66
N ILE A 248 -10.87 -0.61 -9.39
CA ILE A 248 -9.48 -0.69 -8.92
C ILE A 248 -8.89 0.71 -8.79
N ALA A 249 -9.11 1.59 -9.76
CA ALA A 249 -8.59 2.95 -9.75
C ALA A 249 -9.12 3.79 -8.58
N ALA A 250 -10.36 3.55 -8.14
CA ALA A 250 -10.97 4.21 -6.98
C ALA A 250 -10.35 3.81 -5.63
N MET A 251 -9.56 2.73 -5.59
CA MET A 251 -8.77 2.34 -4.41
C MET A 251 -7.40 3.00 -4.37
N THR A 252 -6.94 3.57 -5.48
CA THR A 252 -5.60 4.14 -5.59
C THR A 252 -5.56 5.55 -4.99
N GLU A 253 -4.44 5.89 -4.34
CA GLU A 253 -4.15 7.22 -3.82
C GLU A 253 -4.55 8.35 -4.80
N HIS A 254 -5.28 9.34 -4.29
CA HIS A 254 -5.73 10.50 -5.04
C HIS A 254 -5.06 11.75 -4.46
N GLY A 255 -3.84 12.05 -4.91
CA GLY A 255 -3.27 13.37 -4.69
C GLY A 255 -1.75 13.40 -4.60
N HIS A 256 -1.09 13.71 -5.72
CA HIS A 256 0.13 14.52 -5.68
C HIS A 256 -0.29 15.98 -5.87
N GLY A 257 -0.97 16.53 -4.87
CA GLY A 257 -1.18 17.98 -4.78
C GLY A 257 0.13 18.62 -4.39
N GLY A 258 1.03 18.80 -5.36
CA GLY A 258 2.25 19.57 -5.18
C GLY A 258 1.90 20.98 -4.68
N HIS A 259 2.52 21.35 -3.57
CA HIS A 259 2.73 22.75 -3.21
C HIS A 259 3.51 23.47 -4.32
#